data_AF-A0A9P3T9A2-F1
#
_entry.id   AF-A0A9P3T9A2-F1
#
_cell.length_a   1.000
_cell.length_b   1.000
_cell.length_c   1.000
_cell.angle_alpha   90.00
_cell.angle_beta   90.00
_cell.angle_gamma   90.00
#
_symmetry.space_group_name_H-M   'P 1'
#
loop_
_entity.id
_entity.type
_entity.pdbx_description
1 polymer ?
#
loop_
_entity_poly.entity_id
_entity_poly.type
_entity_poly.pdbx_seq_one_letter_code
_entity_poly.pdbx_strand_id
1 'polypeptide(L)'
;MSTEYPELPVATQTVMKPPDDGALLRPVPAEFSQTPVCRAETVLSPDGINAFSQLMGHLPAAGLFVVLLALAIVILRTGRVVTGRRKTADMKYGKPAPVALTFGSREMAVRAAEDQNAAYWQSLLSAFSDALDEEGYALRRTAHDKVVLSPDARRRVGATIVRARERYVSPSRRGEALEQILQQAADDGYTESWADWCCQAAESTGWYVVRQEVNTCTTNGLTGQ
;
A
#
# COMPACT_ATOMS: atom_id res chain seq x y z
N MET A 1 -4.88 45.16 -34.15
CA MET A 1 -3.79 44.19 -33.92
C MET A 1 -4.44 42.84 -33.66
N SER A 2 -4.61 42.07 -34.73
CA SER A 2 -5.19 40.71 -34.66
C SER A 2 -4.08 39.74 -34.30
N THR A 3 -4.23 39.02 -33.21
CA THR A 3 -3.32 37.95 -32.80
C THR A 3 -3.71 36.67 -33.53
N GLU A 4 -2.89 36.34 -34.52
CA GLU A 4 -2.87 35.09 -35.27
C GLU A 4 -2.55 33.93 -34.32
N TYR A 5 -3.44 32.95 -34.23
CA TYR A 5 -3.19 31.68 -33.55
C TYR A 5 -2.44 30.75 -34.53
N PRO A 6 -1.32 30.11 -34.12
CA PRO A 6 -0.67 29.12 -34.98
C PRO A 6 -1.49 27.82 -35.02
N GLU A 7 -1.86 27.41 -36.23
CA GLU A 7 -2.49 26.11 -36.50
C GLU A 7 -1.55 24.95 -36.15
N LEU A 8 -2.07 23.98 -35.39
CA LEU A 8 -1.42 22.68 -35.17
C LEU A 8 -1.62 21.80 -36.42
N PRO A 9 -0.59 21.07 -36.89
CA PRO A 9 -0.72 20.23 -38.08
C PRO A 9 -1.70 19.07 -37.82
N VAL A 10 -2.69 18.96 -38.71
CA VAL A 10 -3.63 17.85 -38.82
C VAL A 10 -2.88 16.53 -38.98
N ALA A 11 -3.09 15.60 -38.05
CA ALA A 11 -2.59 14.24 -38.17
C ALA A 11 -3.29 13.55 -39.35
N THR A 12 -2.55 13.34 -40.43
CA THR A 12 -2.96 12.50 -41.56
C THR A 12 -3.24 11.10 -41.04
N GLN A 13 -4.50 10.69 -41.03
CA GLN A 13 -4.89 9.31 -40.78
C GLN A 13 -4.43 8.47 -41.98
N THR A 14 -3.33 7.73 -41.81
CA THR A 14 -2.97 6.66 -42.73
C THR A 14 -3.95 5.51 -42.51
N VAL A 15 -4.93 5.41 -43.41
CA VAL A 15 -5.81 4.24 -43.55
C VAL A 15 -4.95 3.01 -43.77
N MET A 16 -4.82 2.18 -42.73
CA MET A 16 -4.17 0.88 -42.82
C MET A 16 -5.14 -0.08 -43.53
N LYS A 17 -4.70 -0.57 -44.69
CA LYS A 17 -5.38 -1.60 -45.49
C LYS A 17 -5.49 -2.90 -44.67
N PRO A 18 -6.68 -3.55 -44.60
CA PRO A 18 -6.82 -4.82 -43.91
C PRO A 18 -6.05 -5.92 -44.67
N PRO A 19 -5.31 -6.81 -43.98
CA PRO A 19 -4.62 -7.93 -44.61
C PRO A 19 -5.62 -9.02 -45.04
N ASP A 20 -5.36 -9.56 -46.22
CA ASP A 20 -6.23 -10.47 -46.98
C ASP A 20 -6.54 -11.78 -46.25
N ASP A 21 -7.83 -12.11 -46.20
CA ASP A 21 -8.37 -13.40 -45.75
C ASP A 21 -8.03 -14.50 -46.77
N GLY A 22 -7.10 -15.38 -46.44
CA GLY A 22 -6.93 -16.61 -47.24
C GLY A 22 -5.56 -17.25 -47.24
N ALA A 23 -5.06 -17.70 -46.08
CA ALA A 23 -4.26 -18.93 -45.99
C ALA A 23 -3.94 -19.26 -44.53
N LEU A 24 -4.05 -20.56 -44.19
CA LEU A 24 -3.63 -21.22 -42.94
C LEU A 24 -4.73 -21.46 -41.89
N LEU A 25 -5.79 -22.13 -42.32
CA LEU A 25 -6.42 -23.17 -41.50
C LEU A 25 -5.35 -24.23 -41.17
N ARG A 26 -4.80 -24.19 -39.95
CA ARG A 26 -4.10 -25.33 -39.35
C ARG A 26 -5.01 -25.97 -38.29
N PRO A 27 -5.13 -27.31 -38.28
CA PRO A 27 -6.05 -28.01 -37.39
C PRO A 27 -5.63 -27.86 -35.93
N VAL A 28 -6.64 -27.67 -35.08
CA VAL A 28 -6.55 -27.71 -33.62
C VAL A 28 -6.10 -29.11 -33.20
N PRO A 29 -4.96 -29.29 -32.52
CA PRO A 29 -4.65 -30.57 -31.89
C PRO A 29 -5.55 -30.72 -30.66
N ALA A 30 -6.50 -31.64 -30.75
CA ALA A 30 -7.26 -32.14 -29.62
C ALA A 30 -6.40 -33.10 -28.80
N GLU A 31 -5.65 -32.58 -27.82
CA GLU A 31 -5.15 -33.37 -26.69
C GLU A 31 -5.13 -32.52 -25.43
N PHE A 32 -6.28 -32.45 -24.74
CA PHE A 32 -6.29 -32.18 -23.31
C PHE A 32 -5.75 -33.42 -22.58
N SER A 33 -4.43 -33.53 -22.50
CA SER A 33 -3.80 -34.46 -21.56
C SER A 33 -3.98 -33.91 -20.15
N GLN A 34 -4.92 -34.52 -19.43
CA GLN A 34 -5.09 -34.36 -18.00
C GLN A 34 -3.81 -34.82 -17.30
N THR A 35 -2.97 -33.88 -16.87
CA THR A 35 -1.94 -34.22 -15.87
C THR A 35 -2.65 -34.51 -14.55
N PRO A 36 -2.49 -35.70 -13.96
CA PRO A 36 -3.06 -35.97 -12.66
C PRO A 36 -2.50 -34.96 -11.65
N VAL A 37 -3.41 -34.45 -10.82
CA VAL A 37 -3.12 -33.67 -9.63
C VAL A 37 -2.13 -34.47 -8.78
N CYS A 38 -0.84 -34.16 -8.91
CA CYS A 38 0.16 -34.54 -7.92
C CYS A 38 -0.15 -33.72 -6.66
N ARG A 39 -1.02 -34.27 -5.83
CA ARG A 39 -1.10 -33.97 -4.41
C ARG A 39 0.29 -34.23 -3.86
N ALA A 40 1.11 -33.18 -3.77
CA ALA A 40 2.32 -33.23 -2.98
C ALA A 40 1.87 -33.36 -1.52
N GLU A 41 1.66 -34.59 -1.09
CA GLU A 41 1.73 -34.90 0.33
C GLU A 41 3.10 -34.45 0.77
N THR A 42 3.15 -33.37 1.54
CA THR A 42 4.33 -32.98 2.29
C THR A 42 4.57 -34.10 3.31
N VAL A 43 5.22 -35.16 2.85
CA VAL A 43 5.90 -36.10 3.74
C VAL A 43 7.01 -35.25 4.34
N LEU A 44 6.75 -34.77 5.56
CA LEU A 44 7.77 -34.26 6.45
C LEU A 44 8.84 -35.36 6.52
N SER A 45 9.93 -35.17 5.76
CA SER A 45 11.08 -36.05 5.85
C SER A 45 11.51 -36.12 7.32
N PRO A 46 11.70 -37.32 7.91
CA PRO A 46 12.12 -37.46 9.31
C PRO A 46 13.40 -36.67 9.64
N ASP A 47 14.20 -36.34 8.62
CA ASP A 47 15.43 -35.57 8.76
C ASP A 47 15.20 -34.07 9.05
N GLY A 48 14.03 -33.52 8.71
CA GLY A 48 13.68 -32.12 9.00
C GLY A 48 13.46 -31.84 10.49
N ILE A 49 12.99 -32.85 11.24
CA ILE A 49 12.74 -32.75 12.68
C ILE A 49 14.08 -32.79 13.46
N ASN A 50 15.04 -33.59 12.99
CA ASN A 50 16.36 -33.70 13.62
C ASN A 50 17.23 -32.45 13.42
N ALA A 51 17.15 -31.81 12.25
CA ALA A 51 17.85 -30.55 12.01
C ALA A 51 17.31 -29.39 12.87
N PHE A 52 16.00 -29.36 13.14
CA PHE A 52 15.38 -28.36 14.00
C PHE A 52 15.73 -28.57 15.48
N SER A 53 15.80 -29.83 15.94
CA SER A 53 16.26 -30.17 17.30
C SER A 53 17.74 -29.85 17.54
N GLN A 54 18.62 -30.03 16.54
CA GLN A 54 20.03 -29.62 16.66
C GLN A 54 20.20 -28.10 16.72
N LEU A 55 19.36 -27.35 16.00
CA LEU A 55 19.34 -25.89 16.08
C LEU A 55 18.78 -25.40 17.42
N MET A 56 17.84 -26.11 18.04
CA MET A 56 17.29 -25.76 19.37
C MET A 56 18.20 -26.18 20.54
N GLY A 57 19.15 -27.11 20.33
CA GLY A 57 20.04 -27.62 21.37
C GLY A 57 21.28 -26.77 21.68
N HIS A 58 21.64 -25.81 20.83
CA HIS A 58 22.86 -25.00 20.99
C HIS A 58 22.61 -23.56 21.46
N LEU A 59 21.35 -23.15 21.66
CA LEU A 59 21.02 -21.85 22.24
C LEU A 59 20.78 -22.01 23.75
N PRO A 60 21.51 -21.28 24.61
CA PRO A 60 21.09 -21.14 26.00
C PRO A 60 19.65 -20.61 26.03
N ALA A 61 18.85 -21.00 27.01
CA ALA A 61 17.41 -20.68 27.08
C ALA A 61 17.07 -19.19 26.81
N ALA A 62 18.00 -18.29 27.13
CA ALA A 62 17.92 -16.86 26.81
C ALA A 62 17.89 -16.55 25.30
N GLY A 63 18.65 -17.27 24.47
CA GLY A 63 18.69 -17.07 23.02
C GLY A 63 17.38 -17.45 22.33
N LEU A 64 16.76 -18.57 22.74
CA LEU A 64 15.44 -18.96 22.27
C LEU A 64 14.38 -17.91 22.65
N PHE A 65 14.45 -17.40 23.88
CA PHE A 65 13.53 -16.36 24.35
C PHE A 65 13.64 -15.08 23.51
N VAL A 66 14.85 -14.65 23.16
CA VAL A 66 15.08 -13.47 22.30
C VAL A 66 14.51 -13.69 20.89
N VAL A 67 14.71 -14.88 20.31
CA VAL A 67 14.17 -15.22 18.99
C VAL A 67 12.64 -15.21 18.99
N LEU A 68 12.01 -15.82 20.00
CA LEU A 68 10.55 -15.82 20.15
C LEU A 68 10.00 -14.42 20.39
N LEU A 69 10.69 -13.59 21.17
CA LEU A 69 10.28 -12.21 21.44
C LEU A 69 10.40 -11.33 20.18
N ALA A 70 11.46 -11.50 19.39
CA ALA A 70 11.61 -10.84 18.09
C ALA A 70 10.51 -11.28 17.11
N LEU A 71 10.19 -12.58 17.06
CA LEU A 71 9.12 -13.11 16.23
C LEU A 71 7.75 -12.55 16.66
N ALA A 72 7.49 -12.48 17.96
CA ALA A 72 6.27 -11.90 18.51
C ALA A 72 6.12 -10.41 18.14
N ILE A 73 7.21 -9.63 18.17
CA ILE A 73 7.21 -8.22 17.75
C ILE A 73 6.92 -8.10 16.25
N VAL A 74 7.51 -8.95 15.41
CA VAL A 74 7.25 -8.97 13.97
C VAL A 74 5.79 -9.33 13.68
N ILE A 75 5.24 -10.34 14.36
CA ILE A 75 3.82 -10.74 14.25
C ILE A 75 2.90 -9.62 14.74
N LEU A 76 3.23 -8.90 15.81
CA LEU A 76 2.46 -7.75 16.30
C LEU A 76 2.50 -6.57 15.31
N ARG A 77 3.65 -6.27 14.71
CA ARG A 77 3.80 -5.20 13.71
C ARG A 77 3.09 -5.52 12.39
N THR A 78 3.18 -6.75 11.92
CA THR A 78 2.51 -7.22 10.70
C THR A 78 1.02 -7.49 10.92
N GLY A 79 0.64 -7.99 12.10
CA GLY A 79 -0.73 -8.25 12.49
C GLY A 79 -1.56 -6.99 12.63
N ARG A 80 -0.97 -5.86 13.05
CA ARG A 80 -1.66 -4.55 13.04
C ARG A 80 -2.04 -4.07 11.63
N VAL A 81 -1.35 -4.53 10.59
CA VAL A 81 -1.69 -4.23 9.18
C VAL A 81 -2.84 -5.11 8.67
N VAL A 82 -3.15 -6.24 9.34
CA VAL A 82 -4.15 -7.23 8.88
C VAL A 82 -5.39 -7.29 9.78
N THR A 83 -5.40 -6.63 10.95
CA THR A 83 -6.58 -6.58 11.84
C THR A 83 -7.63 -5.56 11.41
N GLY A 84 -7.68 -5.25 10.11
CA GLY A 84 -8.84 -4.68 9.44
C GLY A 84 -9.98 -5.71 9.29
N ARG A 85 -10.67 -5.98 10.40
CA ARG A 85 -12.14 -6.12 10.44
C ARG A 85 -12.76 -7.27 9.61
N ARG A 86 -12.73 -8.51 10.13
CA ARG A 86 -13.89 -9.41 10.00
C ARG A 86 -14.83 -9.16 11.18
N LYS A 87 -15.65 -8.12 11.10
CA LYS A 87 -16.91 -8.13 11.85
C LYS A 87 -17.76 -9.18 11.17
N THR A 88 -17.84 -10.38 11.75
CA THR A 88 -18.96 -11.27 11.50
C THR A 88 -20.21 -10.43 11.64
N ALA A 89 -20.96 -10.31 10.55
CA ALA A 89 -22.17 -9.52 10.52
C ALA A 89 -23.10 -10.09 11.58
N ASP A 90 -23.26 -9.34 12.67
CA ASP A 90 -24.33 -9.55 13.63
C ASP A 90 -25.64 -9.44 12.83
N MET A 91 -26.23 -10.59 12.51
CA MET A 91 -27.46 -10.71 11.74
C MET A 91 -28.58 -10.09 12.58
N LYS A 92 -28.74 -8.77 12.46
CA LYS A 92 -29.93 -8.07 12.96
C LYS A 92 -31.13 -8.58 12.18
N TYR A 93 -31.86 -9.53 12.78
CA TYR A 93 -33.14 -9.99 12.30
C TYR A 93 -34.07 -8.77 12.16
N GLY A 94 -34.59 -8.52 10.95
CA GLY A 94 -35.51 -7.40 10.67
C GLY A 94 -35.01 -6.32 9.71
N LYS A 95 -33.78 -6.40 9.19
CA LYS A 95 -33.41 -5.62 7.99
C LYS A 95 -33.77 -6.42 6.73
N PRO A 96 -34.36 -5.79 5.70
CA PRO A 96 -34.55 -6.48 4.41
C PRO A 96 -33.21 -7.03 3.96
N ALA A 97 -33.22 -8.26 3.44
CA ALA A 97 -32.01 -8.88 2.91
C ALA A 97 -31.35 -7.88 1.96
N PRO A 98 -30.01 -7.68 2.05
CA PRO A 98 -29.32 -6.82 1.11
C PRO A 98 -29.72 -7.28 -0.29
N VAL A 99 -30.15 -6.34 -1.15
CA VAL A 99 -30.50 -6.63 -2.54
C VAL A 99 -29.39 -7.50 -3.10
N ALA A 100 -29.74 -8.73 -3.46
CA ALA A 100 -28.77 -9.69 -3.95
C ALA A 100 -28.26 -9.17 -5.29
N LEU A 101 -27.09 -8.53 -5.28
CA LEU A 101 -26.44 -8.07 -6.50
C LEU A 101 -26.06 -9.30 -7.32
N THR A 102 -26.46 -9.33 -8.58
CA THR A 102 -26.03 -10.37 -9.50
C THR A 102 -24.53 -10.23 -9.76
N PHE A 103 -23.79 -11.34 -9.71
CA PHE A 103 -22.36 -11.32 -10.00
C PHE A 103 -22.11 -10.85 -11.43
N GLY A 104 -21.20 -9.88 -11.62
CA GLY A 104 -20.93 -9.27 -12.93
C GLY A 104 -21.91 -8.16 -13.36
N SER A 105 -22.89 -7.80 -12.52
CA SER A 105 -23.76 -6.63 -12.77
C SER A 105 -23.00 -5.31 -12.66
N ARG A 106 -23.56 -4.25 -13.27
CA ARG A 106 -23.02 -2.89 -13.17
C ARG A 106 -22.99 -2.40 -11.72
N GLU A 107 -24.03 -2.69 -10.96
CA GLU A 107 -24.17 -2.32 -9.55
C GLU A 107 -23.09 -3.01 -8.70
N MET A 108 -22.77 -4.28 -8.99
CA MET A 108 -21.65 -4.96 -8.34
C MET A 108 -20.31 -4.32 -8.69
N ALA A 109 -20.09 -3.96 -9.96
CA ALA A 109 -18.86 -3.32 -10.40
C ALA A 109 -18.64 -1.94 -9.74
N VAL A 110 -19.69 -1.12 -9.63
CA VAL A 110 -19.64 0.17 -8.92
C VAL A 110 -19.26 -0.05 -7.46
N ARG A 111 -19.92 -0.99 -6.79
CA ARG A 111 -19.63 -1.30 -5.39
C ARG A 111 -18.21 -1.83 -5.18
N ALA A 112 -17.73 -2.68 -6.08
CA ALA A 112 -16.36 -3.18 -6.04
C ALA A 112 -15.35 -2.05 -6.25
N ALA A 113 -15.62 -1.11 -7.17
CA ALA A 113 -14.78 0.06 -7.38
C ALA A 113 -14.75 1.00 -6.17
N GLU A 114 -15.89 1.27 -5.55
CA GLU A 114 -15.98 2.06 -4.31
C GLU A 114 -15.18 1.42 -3.17
N ASP A 115 -15.34 0.11 -2.95
CA ASP A 115 -14.63 -0.63 -1.92
C ASP A 115 -13.12 -0.64 -2.17
N GLN A 116 -12.71 -0.92 -3.41
CA GLN A 116 -11.30 -0.93 -3.80
C GLN A 116 -10.67 0.48 -3.69
N ASN A 117 -11.38 1.52 -4.09
CA ASN A 117 -10.93 2.90 -3.96
C ASN A 117 -10.81 3.31 -2.49
N ALA A 118 -11.77 2.93 -1.65
CA ALA A 118 -11.71 3.19 -0.21
C ALA A 118 -10.49 2.50 0.41
N ALA A 119 -10.25 1.22 0.10
CA ALA A 119 -9.09 0.49 0.59
C ALA A 119 -7.76 1.10 0.11
N TYR A 120 -7.70 1.54 -1.15
CA TYR A 120 -6.53 2.23 -1.70
C TYR A 120 -6.23 3.52 -0.94
N TRP A 121 -7.22 4.41 -0.80
CA TRP A 121 -7.04 5.68 -0.11
C TRP A 121 -6.76 5.51 1.38
N GLN A 122 -7.37 4.52 2.04
CA GLN A 122 -7.04 4.18 3.43
C GLN A 122 -5.57 3.80 3.59
N SER A 123 -5.01 3.00 2.66
CA SER A 123 -3.60 2.64 2.68
C SER A 123 -2.69 3.87 2.54
N LEU A 124 -3.02 4.80 1.65
CA LEU A 124 -2.21 6.01 1.44
C LEU A 124 -2.30 6.99 2.61
N LEU A 125 -3.51 7.20 3.15
CA LEU A 125 -3.72 8.09 4.29
C LEU A 125 -3.09 7.54 5.58
N SER A 126 -3.06 6.20 5.74
CA SER A 126 -2.30 5.58 6.83
C SER A 126 -0.81 5.87 6.69
N ALA A 127 -0.24 5.64 5.50
CA ALA A 127 1.18 5.91 5.24
C ALA A 127 1.54 7.40 5.43
N PHE A 128 0.64 8.30 5.05
CA PHE A 128 0.77 9.74 5.32
C PHE A 128 0.82 10.04 6.83
N SER A 129 -0.14 9.51 7.60
CA SER A 129 -0.18 9.71 9.06
C SER A 129 1.07 9.18 9.74
N ASP A 130 1.50 7.95 9.40
CA ASP A 130 2.68 7.33 9.97
C ASP A 130 3.94 8.15 9.65
N ALA A 131 4.08 8.63 8.41
CA ALA A 131 5.22 9.45 8.00
C ALA A 131 5.22 10.84 8.68
N LEU A 132 4.05 11.44 8.90
CA LEU A 132 3.97 12.68 9.68
C LEU A 132 4.47 12.46 11.11
N ASP A 133 4.04 11.38 11.74
CA ASP A 133 4.44 11.04 13.10
C ASP A 133 5.97 10.80 13.19
N GLU A 134 6.56 10.11 12.21
CA GLU A 134 8.02 9.91 12.10
C GLU A 134 8.80 11.23 11.96
N GLU A 135 8.22 12.21 11.26
CA GLU A 135 8.80 13.55 11.06
C GLU A 135 8.51 14.52 12.23
N GLY A 136 7.84 14.06 13.29
CA GLY A 136 7.51 14.88 14.46
C GLY A 136 6.33 15.84 14.24
N TYR A 137 5.43 15.48 13.34
CA TYR A 137 4.16 16.16 13.11
C TYR A 137 2.99 15.28 13.57
N ALA A 138 1.80 15.86 13.69
CA ALA A 138 0.58 15.13 13.99
C ALA A 138 -0.61 15.75 13.26
N LEU A 139 -1.69 14.99 13.11
CA LEU A 139 -2.97 15.50 12.62
C LEU A 139 -3.88 15.89 13.78
N ARG A 140 -4.39 17.13 13.77
CA ARG A 140 -5.34 17.65 14.77
C ARG A 140 -6.56 18.26 14.10
N ARG A 141 -7.66 18.38 14.86
CA ARG A 141 -8.90 19.03 14.42
C ARG A 141 -8.88 20.56 14.57
N THR A 142 -7.86 21.10 15.22
CA THR A 142 -7.73 22.52 15.52
C THR A 142 -6.89 23.21 14.44
N ALA A 143 -7.45 24.20 13.76
CA ALA A 143 -6.78 24.94 12.69
C ALA A 143 -5.73 25.95 13.19
N HIS A 144 -5.82 26.37 14.45
CA HIS A 144 -4.98 27.44 15.02
C HIS A 144 -3.47 27.10 14.95
N ASP A 145 -3.13 25.83 15.20
CA ASP A 145 -1.75 25.36 15.27
C ASP A 145 -1.27 24.76 13.93
N LYS A 146 -2.00 25.03 12.83
CA LYS A 146 -1.66 24.52 11.50
C LYS A 146 -0.25 24.98 11.12
N VAL A 147 0.58 24.03 10.71
CA VAL A 147 1.92 24.30 10.16
C VAL A 147 2.04 23.78 8.73
N VAL A 148 2.95 24.38 7.98
CA VAL A 148 3.40 23.86 6.69
C VAL A 148 4.59 22.94 6.96
N LEU A 149 4.63 21.80 6.27
CA LEU A 149 5.76 20.89 6.33
C LEU A 149 7.03 21.59 5.83
N SER A 150 8.16 21.34 6.51
CA SER A 150 9.45 21.75 5.96
C SER A 150 9.70 21.07 4.61
N PRO A 151 10.49 21.66 3.69
CA PRO A 151 10.75 21.07 2.37
C PRO A 151 11.25 19.62 2.45
N ASP A 152 12.12 19.33 3.42
CA ASP A 152 12.67 18.00 3.63
C ASP A 152 11.63 17.00 4.16
N ALA A 153 10.83 17.40 5.15
CA ALA A 153 9.74 16.57 5.67
C ALA A 153 8.70 16.30 4.59
N ARG A 154 8.34 17.33 3.80
CA ARG A 154 7.42 17.21 2.67
C ARG A 154 7.90 16.17 1.65
N ARG A 155 9.19 16.18 1.30
CA ARG A 155 9.79 15.19 0.40
C ARG A 155 9.73 13.78 0.99
N ARG A 156 10.13 13.61 2.26
CA ARG A 156 10.16 12.28 2.93
C ARG A 156 8.77 11.70 3.12
N VAL A 157 7.82 12.50 3.61
CA VAL A 157 6.39 12.12 3.72
C VAL A 157 5.84 11.72 2.35
N GLY A 158 6.10 12.55 1.34
CA GLY A 158 5.74 12.27 -0.05
C GLY A 158 6.28 10.94 -0.57
N ALA A 159 7.57 10.67 -0.35
CA ALA A 159 8.21 9.42 -0.73
C ALA A 159 7.57 8.20 -0.05
N THR A 160 7.18 8.31 1.22
CA THR A 160 6.47 7.24 1.94
C THR A 160 5.08 6.97 1.34
N ILE A 161 4.34 8.01 0.93
CA ILE A 161 3.05 7.87 0.24
C ILE A 161 3.24 7.20 -1.14
N VAL A 162 4.20 7.67 -1.95
CA VAL A 162 4.48 7.09 -3.27
C VAL A 162 4.91 5.62 -3.12
N ARG A 163 5.72 5.30 -2.12
CA ARG A 163 6.12 3.92 -1.81
C ARG A 163 4.92 3.05 -1.46
N ALA A 164 3.99 3.54 -0.65
CA ALA A 164 2.76 2.84 -0.31
C ALA A 164 1.89 2.61 -1.56
N ARG A 165 1.77 3.62 -2.41
CA ARG A 165 1.07 3.52 -3.71
C ARG A 165 1.66 2.44 -4.61
N GLU A 166 2.97 2.46 -4.82
CA GLU A 166 3.63 1.50 -5.71
C GLU A 166 3.48 0.07 -5.19
N ARG A 167 3.60 -0.13 -3.87
CA ARG A 167 3.37 -1.44 -3.24
C ARG A 167 1.92 -1.90 -3.34
N TYR A 168 0.97 -0.97 -3.31
CA TYR A 168 -0.45 -1.31 -3.44
C TYR A 168 -0.81 -1.68 -4.88
N VAL A 169 -0.39 -0.87 -5.86
CA VAL A 169 -0.73 -1.06 -7.28
C VAL A 169 0.09 -2.18 -7.92
N SER A 170 1.33 -2.39 -7.48
CA SER A 170 2.23 -3.40 -8.03
C SER A 170 2.98 -4.14 -6.91
N PRO A 171 2.32 -5.04 -6.16
CA PRO A 171 2.91 -5.70 -4.99
C PRO A 171 4.18 -6.52 -5.25
N SER A 172 4.35 -6.97 -6.51
CA SER A 172 5.52 -7.71 -6.97
C SER A 172 6.73 -6.79 -7.23
N ARG A 173 6.52 -5.48 -7.41
CA ARG A 173 7.60 -4.51 -7.62
C ARG A 173 8.25 -4.16 -6.28
N ARG A 174 9.48 -4.61 -6.07
CA ARG A 174 10.24 -4.47 -4.82
C ARG A 174 11.72 -4.24 -5.10
N GLY A 175 12.48 -3.92 -4.06
CA GLY A 175 13.93 -3.74 -4.15
C GLY A 175 14.31 -2.57 -5.06
N GLU A 176 15.36 -2.74 -5.84
CA GLU A 176 15.95 -1.69 -6.68
C GLU A 176 14.94 -1.03 -7.62
N ALA A 177 14.06 -1.81 -8.27
CA ALA A 177 13.06 -1.27 -9.18
C ALA A 177 12.08 -0.30 -8.48
N LEU A 178 11.77 -0.52 -7.20
CA LEU A 178 10.95 0.40 -6.42
C LEU A 178 11.76 1.65 -6.05
N GLU A 179 13.01 1.50 -5.64
CA GLU A 179 13.86 2.63 -5.27
C GLU A 179 14.16 3.54 -6.47
N GLN A 180 14.34 3.00 -7.67
CA GLN A 180 14.49 3.79 -8.90
C GLN A 180 13.24 4.65 -9.19
N ILE A 181 12.04 4.10 -9.00
CA ILE A 181 10.79 4.86 -9.15
C ILE A 181 10.69 5.96 -8.10
N LEU A 182 11.05 5.67 -6.85
CA LEU A 182 11.03 6.66 -5.78
C LEU A 182 12.04 7.78 -6.02
N GLN A 183 13.23 7.45 -6.53
CA GLN A 183 14.23 8.44 -6.90
C GLN A 183 13.70 9.33 -8.04
N GLN A 184 13.16 8.72 -9.10
CA GLN A 184 12.58 9.47 -10.21
C GLN A 184 11.43 10.39 -9.76
N ALA A 185 10.57 9.90 -8.86
CA ALA A 185 9.48 10.66 -8.28
C ALA A 185 9.96 11.81 -7.35
N ALA A 186 11.14 11.67 -6.76
CA ALA A 186 11.74 12.73 -5.97
C ALA A 186 12.37 13.81 -6.88
N ASP A 187 12.98 13.37 -8.00
CA ASP A 187 13.67 14.25 -8.94
C ASP A 187 12.69 15.12 -9.75
N ASP A 188 11.50 14.62 -10.07
CA ASP A 188 10.46 15.34 -10.81
C ASP A 188 9.47 16.12 -9.91
N GLY A 189 9.64 16.06 -8.58
CA GLY A 189 8.76 16.71 -7.61
C GLY A 189 7.43 16.00 -7.37
N TYR A 190 7.26 14.79 -7.91
CA TYR A 190 6.06 13.99 -7.73
C TYR A 190 5.84 13.61 -6.26
N THR A 191 6.90 13.35 -5.49
CA THR A 191 6.79 13.05 -4.05
C THR A 191 6.13 14.19 -3.29
N GLU A 192 6.56 15.43 -3.51
CA GLU A 192 6.04 16.60 -2.83
C GLU A 192 4.58 16.86 -3.20
N SER A 193 4.22 16.62 -4.47
CA SER A 193 2.84 16.73 -4.94
C SER A 193 1.91 15.79 -4.18
N TRP A 194 2.34 14.55 -3.90
CA TRP A 194 1.57 13.61 -3.08
C TRP A 194 1.38 14.08 -1.64
N ALA A 195 2.41 14.63 -1.02
CA ALA A 195 2.29 15.21 0.31
C ALA A 195 1.29 16.39 0.31
N ASP A 196 1.36 17.26 -0.69
CA ASP A 196 0.47 18.41 -0.83
C ASP A 196 -0.99 17.98 -1.04
N TRP A 197 -1.25 16.96 -1.85
CA TRP A 197 -2.60 16.41 -2.03
C TRP A 197 -3.16 15.79 -0.76
N CYS A 198 -2.35 15.04 0.00
CA CYS A 198 -2.78 14.48 1.29
C CYS A 198 -3.06 15.57 2.33
N CYS A 199 -2.24 16.62 2.39
CA CYS A 199 -2.50 17.79 3.23
C CYS A 199 -3.81 18.48 2.85
N GLN A 200 -4.04 18.74 1.56
CA GLN A 200 -5.29 19.35 1.08
C GLN A 200 -6.52 18.47 1.38
N ALA A 201 -6.40 17.16 1.21
CA ALA A 201 -7.45 16.21 1.54
C ALA A 201 -7.76 16.21 3.06
N ALA A 202 -6.73 16.22 3.91
CA ALA A 202 -6.89 16.35 5.35
C ALA A 202 -7.61 17.66 5.71
N GLU A 203 -7.19 18.79 5.15
CA GLU A 203 -7.78 20.10 5.40
C GLU A 203 -9.24 20.16 4.97
N SER A 204 -9.57 19.61 3.80
CA SER A 204 -10.96 19.54 3.30
C SER A 204 -11.90 18.75 4.21
N THR A 205 -11.35 17.89 5.06
CA THR A 205 -12.10 17.07 6.03
C THR A 205 -11.96 17.58 7.46
N GLY A 206 -11.37 18.77 7.67
CA GLY A 206 -11.21 19.41 8.97
C GLY A 206 -10.08 18.83 9.82
N TRP A 207 -9.04 18.29 9.19
CA TRP A 207 -7.79 17.88 9.84
C TRP A 207 -6.64 18.79 9.38
N TYR A 208 -5.75 19.11 10.30
CA TYR A 208 -4.63 20.01 10.07
C TYR A 208 -3.34 19.40 10.59
N VAL A 209 -2.27 19.55 9.83
CA VAL A 209 -0.92 19.16 10.25
C VAL A 209 -0.42 20.17 11.28
N VAL A 210 0.05 19.68 12.43
CA VAL A 210 0.65 20.48 13.51
C VAL A 210 2.00 19.89 13.87
N ARG A 211 2.90 20.70 14.45
CA ARG A 211 4.16 20.19 15.01
C ARG A 211 3.87 19.50 16.34
N GLN A 212 4.47 18.33 16.59
CA GLN A 212 4.39 17.71 17.91
C GLN A 212 5.23 18.50 18.92
N GLU A 213 4.67 18.74 20.10
CA GLU A 213 5.43 19.29 21.22
C GLU A 213 6.43 18.24 21.69
N VAL A 214 7.72 18.56 21.57
CA VAL A 214 8.77 17.74 22.18
C VAL A 214 8.68 18.00 23.68
N ASN A 215 8.09 17.07 24.43
CA ASN A 215 8.15 17.06 25.89
C ASN A 215 9.60 16.84 26.32
N THR A 216 10.42 17.89 26.30
CA THR A 216 11.72 17.87 26.95
C THR A 216 11.44 17.90 28.45
N CYS A 217 11.38 16.72 29.07
CA CYS A 217 11.46 16.62 30.52
C CYS A 217 12.86 17.13 30.90
N THR A 218 12.94 18.39 31.30
CA THR A 218 14.14 19.01 31.86
C THR A 218 14.41 18.32 33.19
N THR A 219 15.26 17.31 33.19
CA THR A 219 15.90 16.80 34.40
C THR A 219 16.85 17.88 34.89
N ASN A 220 16.32 18.87 35.61
CA ASN A 220 17.10 19.76 36.44
C ASN A 220 17.70 18.91 37.57
N GLY A 221 18.84 18.28 37.28
CA GLY A 221 19.68 17.65 38.27
C GLY A 221 20.15 18.72 39.23
N LEU A 222 19.56 18.70 40.42
CA LEU A 222 20.04 19.37 41.61
C LEU A 222 21.56 19.23 41.72
N THR A 223 22.29 20.33 41.54
CA THR A 223 23.60 20.52 42.14
C THR A 223 23.39 20.53 43.66
N GLY A 224 23.50 19.35 44.26
CA GLY A 224 23.67 19.18 45.69
C GLY A 224 25.06 19.64 46.10
N GLN A 225 25.08 20.48 47.13
CA GLN A 225 26.26 20.97 47.84
C GLN A 225 27.13 19.86 48.43
#